data_AF-A0A956CAF2-F1
#
_entry.id   AF-A0A956CAF2-F1
#
_cell.length_a   1.000
_cell.length_b   1.000
_cell.length_c   1.000
_cell.angle_alpha   90.00
_cell.angle_beta   90.00
_cell.angle_gamma   90.00
#
_symmetry.space_group_name_H-M   'P 1'
#
loop_
_entity.id
_entity.type
_entity.pdbx_description
1 polymer ?
#
loop_
_entity_poly.entity_id
_entity_poly.type
_entity_poly.pdbx_seq_one_letter_code
_entity_poly.pdbx_strand_id
1 'polypeptide(L)'
;MSRRVLCYSPGRTPFQRLMADAVDSGVLDSVDGRFLHGELSIECLTVPTPEEVLASLARDYVHLLVVDLRGGVGAISRGRALLDVLDNPDDVEARYGFHRIIALVSGDDAQAVDRLTVELGRRGIGTVLREYPDEPEGAFALVVVMEVIRQLAKRIPGKTAVAASGGGVTGIYFELGALKCLDDCMTPGVNQLDMFFGISAGAVVTSMLVQGYSPDEIMAAIAGHGGGRVPRLDLRLLRLGHLNFPDLGRRMWAATDVLWRALYDVAWHRSLPSANDLFLDYTSLVGPPLRSDGFERVLSELFSRAGTTNDFRELPRPLFVGASDQDARRPVVFGSEEYDYIPISLAVQASLSVNPAFAAVQIDGRYYEDGAVTRTSDFVEAIERGADLVLVVDPFLPYVSRQVGANNRRGILYNIDQDIRSMSYTRFENTRNWVLRQRPEVSSYTFLPSNRVRRILSVNPMDHRPFLAIWKGAYLSTFQRIERLSHRMRGDFAVHGIKLELDRARAVADRLARTADPAFADFFPDARVELRTPPLCRTH
;
A
#
# COMPACT_ATOMS: atom_id res chain seq x y z
N MET A 1 25.00 -0.28 -13.74
CA MET A 1 24.75 0.21 -12.37
C MET A 1 25.56 -0.66 -11.42
N SER A 2 26.26 -0.07 -10.45
CA SER A 2 27.00 -0.83 -9.44
C SER A 2 26.03 -1.52 -8.46
N ARG A 3 26.28 -2.79 -8.15
CA ARG A 3 25.51 -3.61 -7.22
C ARG A 3 26.32 -3.82 -5.95
N ARG A 4 25.76 -3.44 -4.81
CA ARG A 4 26.41 -3.55 -3.51
C ARG A 4 26.13 -4.90 -2.83
N VAL A 5 27.19 -5.61 -2.47
CA VAL A 5 27.17 -6.83 -1.67
C VAL A 5 27.77 -6.52 -0.30
N LEU A 6 27.00 -6.77 0.76
CA LEU A 6 27.48 -6.66 2.13
C LEU A 6 27.85 -8.06 2.59
N CYS A 7 29.04 -8.25 3.15
CA CYS A 7 29.47 -9.51 3.70
C CYS A 7 29.73 -9.39 5.20
N TYR A 8 28.95 -10.11 5.99
CA TYR A 8 29.24 -10.36 7.40
C TYR A 8 30.27 -11.48 7.51
N SER A 9 31.47 -11.18 8.02
CA SER A 9 32.58 -12.15 8.11
C SER A 9 33.33 -12.00 9.43
N PRO A 10 32.97 -12.78 10.47
CA PRO A 10 33.58 -12.67 11.79
C PRO A 10 34.96 -13.36 11.93
N GLY A 11 35.54 -14.02 10.90
CA GLY A 11 36.85 -14.68 11.03
C GLY A 11 37.54 -15.30 9.79
N ARG A 12 38.83 -15.63 9.98
CA ARG A 12 39.91 -16.31 9.19
C ARG A 12 40.13 -16.02 7.69
N THR A 13 39.11 -15.96 6.85
CA THR A 13 39.32 -15.71 5.40
C THR A 13 38.30 -14.67 4.94
N PRO A 14 38.69 -13.37 4.86
CA PRO A 14 37.77 -12.33 4.47
C PRO A 14 37.14 -12.64 3.13
N PHE A 15 35.87 -12.30 2.94
CA PHE A 15 35.20 -12.42 1.65
C PHE A 15 35.97 -11.75 0.49
N GLN A 16 36.73 -10.68 0.79
CA GLN A 16 37.66 -10.06 -0.16
C GLN A 16 38.69 -11.05 -0.74
N ARG A 17 39.13 -12.03 0.04
CA ARG A 17 40.04 -13.09 -0.43
C ARG A 17 39.31 -14.07 -1.36
N LEU A 18 38.06 -14.44 -1.06
CA LEU A 18 37.25 -15.23 -2.00
C LEU A 18 37.06 -14.50 -3.35
N MET A 19 36.85 -13.18 -3.30
CA MET A 19 36.76 -12.37 -4.52
C MET A 19 38.12 -12.27 -5.24
N ALA A 20 39.24 -12.19 -4.52
CA ALA A 20 40.57 -12.19 -5.10
C ALA A 20 40.90 -13.52 -5.79
N ASP A 21 40.58 -14.65 -5.16
CA ASP A 21 40.76 -15.99 -5.77
C ASP A 21 39.94 -16.11 -7.08
N ALA A 22 38.76 -15.47 -7.14
CA ALA A 22 37.95 -15.41 -8.35
C ALA A 22 38.52 -14.48 -9.44
N VAL A 23 39.28 -13.44 -9.06
CA VAL A 23 40.03 -12.60 -10.00
C VAL A 23 41.23 -13.39 -10.55
N ASP A 24 41.95 -14.11 -9.70
CA ASP A 24 43.11 -14.92 -10.10
C ASP A 24 42.73 -16.08 -11.04
N SER A 25 41.50 -16.61 -10.90
CA SER A 25 40.94 -17.62 -11.81
C SER A 25 40.34 -17.04 -13.11
N GLY A 26 40.36 -15.71 -13.30
CA GLY A 26 39.89 -15.03 -14.51
C GLY A 26 38.38 -14.91 -14.64
N VAL A 27 37.63 -15.15 -13.57
CA VAL A 27 36.16 -15.02 -13.55
C VAL A 27 35.68 -13.59 -13.34
N LEU A 28 36.45 -12.82 -12.58
CA LEU A 28 36.20 -11.42 -12.29
C LEU A 28 37.39 -10.57 -12.75
N ASP A 29 37.09 -9.37 -13.24
CA ASP A 29 38.09 -8.32 -13.34
C ASP A 29 38.01 -7.41 -12.10
N SER A 30 39.13 -6.84 -11.67
CA SER A 30 39.18 -5.85 -10.59
C SER A 30 39.60 -4.49 -11.13
N VAL A 31 38.75 -3.48 -10.96
CA VAL A 31 39.00 -2.10 -11.41
C VAL A 31 38.57 -1.13 -10.30
N ASP A 32 39.50 -0.28 -9.84
CA ASP A 32 39.27 0.76 -8.83
C ASP A 32 38.55 0.26 -7.55
N GLY A 33 38.91 -0.95 -7.08
CA GLY A 33 38.31 -1.56 -5.89
C GLY A 33 36.89 -2.12 -6.10
N ARG A 34 36.44 -2.26 -7.35
CA ARG A 34 35.20 -2.94 -7.74
C ARG A 34 35.50 -4.19 -8.55
N PHE A 35 34.62 -5.18 -8.45
CA PHE A 35 34.69 -6.39 -9.24
C PHE A 35 33.75 -6.30 -10.44
N LEU A 36 34.20 -6.73 -11.62
CA LEU A 36 33.44 -6.68 -12.87
C LEU A 36 33.21 -8.09 -13.41
N HIS A 37 32.01 -8.33 -13.93
CA HIS A 37 31.67 -9.54 -14.68
C HIS A 37 30.73 -9.16 -15.84
N GLY A 38 31.27 -9.05 -17.06
CA GLY A 38 30.54 -8.48 -18.18
C GLY A 38 30.12 -7.02 -17.91
N GLU A 39 28.81 -6.73 -17.95
CA GLU A 39 28.27 -5.40 -17.61
C GLU A 39 28.00 -5.20 -16.11
N LEU A 40 28.11 -6.26 -15.31
CA LEU A 40 27.83 -6.22 -13.88
C LEU A 40 29.03 -5.65 -13.14
N SER A 41 28.82 -4.55 -12.41
CA SER A 41 29.80 -4.00 -11.48
C SER A 41 29.36 -4.31 -10.05
N ILE A 42 30.25 -4.88 -9.25
CA ILE A 42 29.99 -5.34 -7.89
C ILE A 42 30.88 -4.55 -6.91
N GLU A 43 30.25 -3.91 -5.95
CA GLU A 43 30.89 -3.24 -4.82
C GLU A 43 30.73 -4.12 -3.58
N CYS A 44 31.82 -4.66 -3.06
CA CYS A 44 31.80 -5.53 -1.88
C CYS A 44 32.26 -4.79 -0.63
N LEU A 45 31.42 -4.78 0.41
CA LEU A 45 31.75 -4.25 1.72
C LEU A 45 31.80 -5.40 2.72
N THR A 46 32.94 -5.62 3.38
CA THR A 46 33.08 -6.64 4.43
C THR A 46 32.99 -5.97 5.80
N VAL A 47 32.14 -6.50 6.67
CA VAL A 47 31.93 -6.02 8.04
C VAL A 47 32.13 -7.16 9.05
N PRO A 48 32.87 -6.94 10.15
CA PRO A 48 33.18 -7.98 11.13
C PRO A 48 32.09 -8.18 12.19
N THR A 49 31.21 -7.20 12.39
CA THR A 49 30.24 -7.18 13.49
C THR A 49 28.79 -7.11 13.00
N PRO A 50 27.82 -7.74 13.69
CA PRO A 50 26.40 -7.59 13.38
C PRO A 50 25.92 -6.14 13.41
N GLU A 51 26.46 -5.33 14.32
CA GLU A 51 26.09 -3.91 14.48
C GLU A 51 26.45 -3.10 13.23
N GLU A 52 27.60 -3.36 12.62
CA GLU A 52 28.01 -2.73 11.36
C GLU A 52 27.17 -3.18 10.17
N VAL A 53 26.68 -4.43 10.18
CA VAL A 53 25.71 -4.91 9.18
C VAL A 53 24.45 -4.07 9.26
N LEU A 54 23.87 -3.94 10.45
CA LEU A 54 22.64 -3.18 10.68
C LEU A 54 22.82 -1.69 10.34
N ALA A 55 23.96 -1.10 10.72
CA ALA A 55 24.28 0.29 10.39
C ALA A 55 24.42 0.52 8.87
N SER A 56 24.99 -0.45 8.14
CA SER A 56 25.09 -0.40 6.67
C SER A 56 23.71 -0.53 6.01
N LEU A 57 22.90 -1.48 6.45
CA LEU A 57 21.54 -1.69 5.94
C LEU A 57 20.63 -0.49 6.19
N ALA A 58 20.84 0.26 7.28
CA ALA A 58 20.06 1.47 7.59
C ALA A 58 20.45 2.69 6.75
N ARG A 59 21.64 2.69 6.11
CA ARG A 59 22.16 3.81 5.32
C ARG A 59 22.10 3.57 3.82
N ASP A 60 22.30 2.34 3.40
CA ASP A 60 22.61 2.00 2.03
C ASP A 60 21.72 0.90 1.47
N TYR A 61 21.47 0.94 0.17
CA TYR A 61 20.78 -0.15 -0.52
C TYR A 61 21.74 -1.32 -0.77
N VAL A 62 21.59 -2.39 0.00
CA VAL A 62 22.41 -3.61 -0.12
C VAL A 62 21.67 -4.64 -0.95
N HIS A 63 22.17 -4.94 -2.15
CA HIS A 63 21.53 -5.87 -3.09
C HIS A 63 21.53 -7.30 -2.57
N LEU A 64 22.62 -7.70 -1.93
CA LEU A 64 22.83 -9.04 -1.42
C LEU A 64 23.61 -9.00 -0.12
N LEU A 65 23.20 -9.79 0.86
CA LEU A 65 23.91 -10.00 2.12
C LEU A 65 24.51 -11.40 2.13
N VAL A 66 25.83 -11.49 2.25
CA VAL A 66 26.54 -12.75 2.49
C VAL A 66 26.80 -12.87 3.98
N VAL A 67 26.34 -13.96 4.60
CA VAL A 67 26.52 -14.24 6.02
C VAL A 67 27.47 -15.42 6.14
N ASP A 68 28.72 -15.13 6.53
CA ASP A 68 29.72 -16.17 6.74
C ASP A 68 29.57 -16.81 8.13
N LEU A 69 29.06 -18.03 8.16
CA LEU A 69 28.89 -18.86 9.36
C LEU A 69 30.03 -19.87 9.53
N ARG A 70 31.05 -19.81 8.66
CA ARG A 70 32.23 -20.68 8.74
C ARG A 70 33.07 -20.27 9.95
N GLY A 71 33.76 -21.24 10.55
CA GLY A 71 34.55 -21.02 11.78
C GLY A 71 33.92 -21.55 13.06
N GLY A 72 33.01 -22.52 12.94
CA GLY A 72 32.50 -23.32 14.04
C GLY A 72 31.40 -22.64 14.87
N VAL A 73 31.15 -23.19 16.06
CA VAL A 73 29.98 -22.85 16.91
C VAL A 73 29.87 -21.35 17.21
N GLY A 74 31.00 -20.65 17.41
CA GLY A 74 30.99 -19.22 17.70
C GLY A 74 30.50 -18.36 16.53
N ALA A 75 30.91 -18.69 15.30
CA ALA A 75 30.46 -17.99 14.09
C ALA A 75 28.97 -18.23 13.84
N ILE A 76 28.53 -19.49 13.97
CA ILE A 76 27.12 -19.88 13.85
C ILE A 76 26.26 -19.12 14.86
N SER A 77 26.65 -19.06 16.14
CA SER A 77 25.89 -18.36 17.18
C SER A 77 25.75 -16.86 16.91
N ARG A 78 26.82 -16.19 16.48
CA ARG A 78 26.75 -14.75 16.13
C ARG A 78 25.90 -14.51 14.88
N GLY A 79 26.04 -15.36 13.86
CA GLY A 79 25.23 -15.27 12.65
C GLY A 79 23.75 -15.51 12.93
N ARG A 80 23.39 -16.47 13.81
CA ARG A 80 22.02 -16.65 14.29
C ARG A 80 21.48 -15.39 14.95
N ALA A 81 22.25 -14.76 15.84
CA ALA A 81 21.84 -13.53 16.50
C ALA A 81 21.61 -12.38 15.49
N LEU A 82 22.47 -12.24 14.48
CA LEU A 82 22.26 -11.29 13.38
C LEU A 82 20.95 -11.59 12.63
N LEU A 83 20.73 -12.84 12.25
CA LEU A 83 19.51 -13.25 11.54
C LEU A 83 18.25 -13.05 12.40
N ASP A 84 18.31 -13.26 13.72
CA ASP A 84 17.18 -13.03 14.63
C ASP A 84 16.77 -11.54 14.65
N VAL A 85 17.76 -10.63 14.66
CA VAL A 85 17.51 -9.18 14.60
C VAL A 85 16.96 -8.76 13.23
N LEU A 86 17.49 -9.32 12.14
CA LEU A 86 17.00 -9.02 10.79
C LEU A 86 15.57 -9.52 10.55
N ASP A 87 15.14 -10.58 11.24
CA ASP A 87 13.80 -11.17 11.04
C ASP A 87 12.70 -10.48 11.87
N ASN A 88 13.08 -9.77 12.93
CA ASN A 88 12.15 -9.13 13.88
C ASN A 88 12.38 -7.61 13.97
N PRO A 89 12.26 -6.86 12.86
CA PRO A 89 12.32 -5.41 12.94
C PRO A 89 11.04 -4.85 13.58
N ASP A 90 11.16 -3.67 14.21
CA ASP A 90 10.00 -2.91 14.71
C ASP A 90 9.00 -2.54 13.59
N ASP A 91 9.51 -2.40 12.37
CA ASP A 91 8.76 -2.07 11.17
C ASP A 91 8.99 -3.16 10.12
N VAL A 92 7.93 -3.90 9.79
CA VAL A 92 8.00 -5.02 8.82
C VAL A 92 8.48 -4.56 7.44
N GLU A 93 8.21 -3.30 7.06
CA GLU A 93 8.62 -2.74 5.77
C GLU A 93 10.10 -2.33 5.75
N ALA A 94 10.75 -2.33 6.92
CA ALA A 94 12.21 -2.21 7.04
C ALA A 94 12.91 -3.58 7.04
N ARG A 95 12.17 -4.69 7.08
CA ARG A 95 12.74 -6.06 7.08
C ARG A 95 13.56 -6.31 5.84
N TYR A 96 14.83 -6.70 6.00
CA TYR A 96 15.66 -7.12 4.88
C TYR A 96 15.07 -8.40 4.27
N GLY A 97 15.04 -8.51 2.95
CA GLY A 97 14.50 -9.70 2.29
C GLY A 97 15.45 -10.89 2.47
N PHE A 98 15.04 -11.92 3.24
CA PHE A 98 15.88 -13.10 3.50
C PHE A 98 16.21 -13.91 2.24
N HIS A 99 15.41 -13.77 1.19
CA HIS A 99 15.69 -14.31 -0.13
C HIS A 99 16.95 -13.70 -0.78
N ARG A 100 17.44 -12.55 -0.28
CA ARG A 100 18.69 -11.87 -0.69
C ARG A 100 19.85 -12.18 0.24
N ILE A 101 19.75 -13.25 1.02
CA ILE A 101 20.83 -13.72 1.89
C ILE A 101 21.45 -14.98 1.30
N ILE A 102 22.78 -14.99 1.21
CA ILE A 102 23.57 -16.20 1.01
C ILE A 102 24.24 -16.54 2.34
N ALA A 103 24.02 -17.73 2.87
CA ALA A 103 24.75 -18.22 4.04
C ALA A 103 25.90 -19.12 3.61
N LEU A 104 27.11 -18.87 4.11
CA LEU A 104 28.26 -19.74 3.92
C LEU A 104 28.43 -20.61 5.16
N VAL A 105 28.53 -21.92 4.99
CA VAL A 105 28.68 -22.89 6.09
C VAL A 105 29.87 -23.80 5.84
N SER A 106 30.48 -24.29 6.92
CA SER A 106 31.52 -25.31 6.86
C SER A 106 31.45 -26.19 8.10
N GLY A 107 32.02 -27.39 8.03
CA GLY A 107 32.08 -28.31 9.16
C GLY A 107 32.23 -29.76 8.75
N ASP A 108 32.90 -30.51 9.62
CA ASP A 108 33.23 -31.92 9.42
C ASP A 108 32.02 -32.83 9.71
N ASP A 109 31.14 -32.43 10.65
CA ASP A 109 29.88 -33.14 10.93
C ASP A 109 28.81 -32.78 9.90
N ALA A 110 28.64 -33.65 8.91
CA ALA A 110 27.64 -33.50 7.87
C ALA A 110 26.20 -33.36 8.44
N GLN A 111 25.84 -34.10 9.48
CA GLN A 111 24.49 -34.01 10.05
C GLN A 111 24.24 -32.67 10.75
N ALA A 112 25.26 -32.10 11.40
CA ALA A 112 25.14 -30.77 12.00
C ALA A 112 24.96 -29.69 10.93
N VAL A 113 25.70 -29.77 9.82
CA VAL A 113 25.58 -28.82 8.70
C VAL A 113 24.23 -28.97 8.01
N ASP A 114 23.71 -30.18 7.84
CA ASP A 114 22.38 -30.42 7.26
C ASP A 114 21.26 -29.83 8.16
N ARG A 115 21.35 -30.03 9.48
CA ARG A 115 20.42 -29.41 10.44
C ARG A 115 20.45 -27.89 10.37
N LEU A 116 21.64 -27.30 10.28
CA LEU A 116 21.81 -25.86 10.12
C LEU A 116 21.22 -25.38 8.77
N THR A 117 21.45 -26.12 7.69
CA THR A 117 20.92 -25.80 6.36
C THR A 117 19.39 -25.77 6.36
N VAL A 118 18.75 -26.78 6.97
CA VAL A 118 17.29 -26.82 7.13
C VAL A 118 16.78 -25.67 8.01
N GLU A 119 17.49 -25.33 9.09
CA GLU A 119 17.15 -24.18 9.93
C GLU A 119 17.18 -22.87 9.15
N LEU A 120 18.26 -22.61 8.41
CA LEU A 120 18.41 -21.40 7.58
C LEU A 120 17.34 -21.34 6.49
N GLY A 121 17.04 -22.48 5.85
CA GLY A 121 15.94 -22.59 4.88
C GLY A 121 14.57 -22.26 5.49
N ARG A 122 14.28 -22.72 6.72
CA ARG A 122 13.05 -22.38 7.44
C ARG A 122 12.92 -20.89 7.78
N ARG A 123 14.05 -20.18 7.91
CA ARG A 123 14.09 -18.72 8.08
C ARG A 123 13.90 -17.95 6.76
N GLY A 124 13.78 -18.65 5.62
CA GLY A 124 13.59 -18.04 4.30
C GLY A 124 14.89 -17.68 3.58
N ILE A 125 16.04 -18.19 4.03
CA ILE A 125 17.31 -18.05 3.32
C ILE A 125 17.30 -19.04 2.16
N GLY A 126 17.22 -18.51 0.94
CA GLY A 126 17.09 -19.34 -0.28
C GLY A 126 18.38 -20.01 -0.73
N THR A 127 19.54 -19.58 -0.22
CA THR A 127 20.85 -20.05 -0.67
C THR A 127 21.78 -20.31 0.52
N VAL A 128 22.20 -21.56 0.68
CA VAL A 128 23.20 -21.98 1.66
C VAL A 128 24.31 -22.72 0.90
N LEU A 129 25.54 -22.21 0.98
CA LEU A 129 26.70 -22.77 0.30
C LEU A 129 27.62 -23.42 1.33
N ARG A 130 27.97 -24.69 1.11
CA ARG A 130 28.83 -25.47 2.00
C ARG A 130 30.23 -25.57 1.41
N GLU A 131 31.23 -25.22 2.21
CA GLU A 131 32.64 -25.49 1.93
C GLU A 131 32.97 -26.92 2.40
N TYR A 132 33.60 -27.71 1.54
CA TYR A 132 34.01 -29.09 1.87
C TYR A 132 35.52 -29.17 2.15
N PRO A 133 35.97 -30.00 3.10
CA PRO A 133 37.39 -30.10 3.46
C PRO A 133 38.29 -30.59 2.30
N ASP A 134 37.76 -31.42 1.41
CA ASP A 134 38.49 -32.07 0.32
C ASP A 134 38.41 -31.29 -1.01
N GLU A 135 37.86 -30.08 -1.01
CA GLU A 135 37.75 -29.26 -2.22
C GLU A 135 39.11 -28.69 -2.65
N PRO A 136 39.39 -28.59 -3.97
CA PRO A 136 40.57 -27.89 -4.47
C PRO A 136 40.63 -26.45 -3.97
N GLU A 137 41.84 -25.94 -3.76
CA GLU A 137 42.03 -24.54 -3.36
C GLU A 137 41.36 -23.59 -4.38
N GLY A 138 40.58 -22.64 -3.88
CA GLY A 138 39.81 -21.68 -4.70
C GLY A 138 38.49 -22.22 -5.29
N ALA A 139 38.20 -23.52 -5.23
CA ALA A 139 36.97 -24.08 -5.80
C ALA A 139 35.70 -23.52 -5.12
N PHE A 140 35.70 -23.44 -3.79
CA PHE A 140 34.59 -22.87 -3.03
C PHE A 140 34.40 -21.37 -3.35
N ALA A 141 35.49 -20.63 -3.50
CA ALA A 141 35.43 -19.20 -3.87
C ALA A 141 34.73 -18.99 -5.21
N LEU A 142 35.04 -19.83 -6.21
CA LEU A 142 34.39 -19.81 -7.52
C LEU A 142 32.88 -20.04 -7.42
N VAL A 143 32.45 -21.03 -6.62
CA VAL A 143 31.03 -21.34 -6.39
C VAL A 143 30.31 -20.15 -5.74
N VAL A 144 30.91 -19.55 -4.70
CA VAL A 144 30.35 -18.38 -4.02
C VAL A 144 30.19 -17.21 -4.99
N VAL A 145 31.23 -16.90 -5.76
CA VAL A 145 31.21 -15.77 -6.69
C VAL A 145 30.21 -15.98 -7.84
N MET A 146 30.16 -17.19 -8.40
CA MET A 146 29.16 -17.53 -9.42
C MET A 146 27.73 -17.37 -8.89
N GLU A 147 27.48 -17.80 -7.66
CA GLU A 147 26.17 -17.65 -7.04
C GLU A 147 25.82 -16.18 -6.75
N VAL A 148 26.79 -15.38 -6.28
CA VAL A 148 26.62 -13.93 -6.12
C VAL A 148 26.27 -13.27 -7.45
N ILE A 149 27.02 -13.57 -8.51
CA ILE A 149 26.75 -13.05 -9.87
C ILE A 149 25.35 -13.45 -10.32
N ARG A 150 24.97 -14.73 -10.15
CA ARG A 150 23.66 -15.27 -10.54
C ARG A 150 22.52 -14.52 -9.86
N GLN A 151 22.62 -14.27 -8.55
CA GLN A 151 21.59 -13.54 -7.79
C GLN A 151 21.52 -12.07 -8.19
N LEU A 152 22.67 -11.41 -8.41
CA LEU A 152 22.72 -10.01 -8.82
C LEU A 152 22.28 -9.78 -10.28
N ALA A 153 22.46 -10.79 -11.14
CA ALA A 153 22.08 -10.78 -12.55
C ALA A 153 20.60 -11.11 -12.79
N LYS A 154 19.88 -11.64 -11.78
CA LYS A 154 18.45 -11.96 -11.89
C LYS A 154 17.65 -10.65 -12.05
N ARG A 155 17.22 -10.33 -13.28
CA ARG A 155 16.86 -8.97 -13.71
C ARG A 155 15.50 -8.84 -14.39
N ILE A 156 14.49 -9.59 -13.97
CA ILE A 156 13.12 -9.34 -14.44
C ILE A 156 12.32 -8.82 -13.25
N PRO A 157 12.29 -7.50 -13.02
CA PRO A 157 11.34 -6.94 -12.07
C PRO A 157 9.92 -7.31 -12.48
N GLY A 158 9.08 -7.55 -11.49
CA GLY A 158 7.65 -7.57 -11.65
C GLY A 158 7.09 -6.17 -11.89
N LYS A 159 5.79 -6.04 -11.62
CA LYS A 159 5.03 -4.82 -11.86
C LYS A 159 5.06 -3.90 -10.64
N THR A 160 4.90 -2.62 -10.90
CA THR A 160 4.65 -1.60 -9.89
C THR A 160 3.15 -1.38 -9.70
N ALA A 161 2.71 -1.19 -8.46
CA ALA A 161 1.30 -0.97 -8.17
C ALA A 161 1.07 0.09 -7.10
N VAL A 162 -0.07 0.78 -7.19
CA VAL A 162 -0.62 1.58 -6.10
C VAL A 162 -1.94 0.99 -5.63
N ALA A 163 -2.08 0.83 -4.31
CA ALA A 163 -3.31 0.40 -3.66
C ALA A 163 -3.79 1.48 -2.70
N ALA A 164 -4.87 2.18 -3.07
CA ALA A 164 -5.52 3.17 -2.23
C ALA A 164 -6.74 2.54 -1.54
N SER A 165 -6.77 2.65 -0.21
CA SER A 165 -7.83 2.06 0.63
C SER A 165 -9.04 3.00 0.77
N GLY A 166 -10.01 2.62 1.60
CA GLY A 166 -11.20 3.45 1.84
C GLY A 166 -11.01 4.57 2.86
N GLY A 167 -12.09 5.31 3.14
CA GLY A 167 -12.07 6.38 4.15
C GLY A 167 -13.09 7.50 3.99
N GLY A 168 -14.01 7.39 3.02
CA GLY A 168 -14.97 8.45 2.70
C GLY A 168 -14.32 9.70 2.13
N VAL A 169 -15.00 10.85 2.23
CA VAL A 169 -14.52 12.13 1.67
C VAL A 169 -13.18 12.54 2.27
N THR A 170 -13.01 12.36 3.58
CA THR A 170 -11.73 12.69 4.24
C THR A 170 -10.61 11.74 3.86
N GLY A 171 -10.93 10.49 3.47
CA GLY A 171 -10.02 9.54 2.86
C GLY A 171 -9.48 10.03 1.52
N ILE A 172 -10.36 10.50 0.62
CA ILE A 172 -9.98 11.10 -0.68
C ILE A 172 -8.97 12.23 -0.46
N TYR A 173 -9.22 13.11 0.50
CA TYR A 173 -8.26 14.18 0.80
C TYR A 173 -6.93 13.62 1.28
N PHE A 174 -6.93 12.70 2.24
CA PHE A 174 -5.66 12.14 2.73
C PHE A 174 -4.87 11.49 1.59
N GLU A 175 -5.52 10.66 0.78
CA GLU A 175 -4.89 9.97 -0.35
C GLU A 175 -4.29 10.94 -1.35
N LEU A 176 -5.02 11.98 -1.75
CA LEU A 176 -4.50 13.00 -2.66
C LEU A 176 -3.27 13.71 -2.09
N GLY A 177 -3.26 14.04 -0.80
CA GLY A 177 -2.09 14.66 -0.16
C GLY A 177 -0.88 13.71 -0.08
N ALA A 178 -1.11 12.42 0.15
CA ALA A 178 -0.06 11.40 0.15
C ALA A 178 0.47 11.13 -1.26
N LEU A 179 -0.41 10.95 -2.24
CA LEU A 179 -0.08 10.71 -3.65
C LEU A 179 0.60 11.92 -4.29
N LYS A 180 0.23 13.14 -3.89
CA LYS A 180 0.94 14.36 -4.27
C LYS A 180 2.39 14.33 -3.78
N CYS A 181 2.63 13.98 -2.51
CA CYS A 181 3.98 13.84 -1.98
C CYS A 181 4.77 12.73 -2.68
N LEU A 182 4.13 11.59 -3.00
CA LEU A 182 4.76 10.52 -3.77
C LEU A 182 5.13 11.00 -5.18
N ASP A 183 4.23 11.69 -5.86
CA ASP A 183 4.46 12.24 -7.20
C ASP A 183 5.61 13.26 -7.20
N ASP A 184 5.68 14.13 -6.20
CA ASP A 184 6.80 15.07 -6.03
C ASP A 184 8.14 14.38 -5.73
N CYS A 185 8.11 13.15 -5.24
CA CYS A 185 9.30 12.33 -4.94
C CYS A 185 9.72 11.39 -6.09
N MET A 186 8.90 11.21 -7.13
CA MET A 186 9.05 10.13 -8.11
C MET A 186 9.23 10.67 -9.54
N THR A 187 10.21 10.12 -10.25
CA THR A 187 10.40 10.34 -11.69
C THR A 187 10.62 8.99 -12.40
N PRO A 188 9.67 8.51 -13.23
CA PRO A 188 8.39 9.13 -13.53
C PRO A 188 7.40 9.13 -12.36
N GLY A 189 6.40 10.01 -12.41
CA GLY A 189 5.40 10.21 -11.34
C GLY A 189 4.40 9.06 -11.17
N VAL A 190 3.48 9.19 -10.20
CA VAL A 190 2.58 8.10 -9.75
C VAL A 190 1.64 7.60 -10.84
N ASN A 191 1.28 8.45 -11.80
CA ASN A 191 0.48 8.04 -12.96
C ASN A 191 1.17 6.98 -13.82
N GLN A 192 2.50 6.81 -13.68
CA GLN A 192 3.31 5.90 -14.49
C GLN A 192 3.48 4.49 -13.91
N LEU A 193 2.88 4.21 -12.75
CA LEU A 193 2.83 2.86 -12.17
C LEU A 193 2.06 1.88 -13.08
N ASP A 194 2.34 0.59 -12.99
CA ASP A 194 1.79 -0.40 -13.93
C ASP A 194 0.35 -0.78 -13.62
N MET A 195 -0.06 -0.77 -12.35
CA MET A 195 -1.39 -1.21 -11.92
C MET A 195 -1.98 -0.32 -10.82
N PHE A 196 -3.29 -0.10 -10.88
CA PHE A 196 -4.03 0.77 -9.96
C PHE A 196 -5.13 -0.01 -9.25
N PHE A 197 -5.15 0.07 -7.92
CA PHE A 197 -6.15 -0.59 -7.08
C PHE A 197 -6.81 0.41 -6.16
N GLY A 198 -8.14 0.39 -6.09
CA GLY A 198 -8.91 1.31 -5.25
C GLY A 198 -10.11 0.67 -4.58
N ILE A 199 -10.30 0.98 -3.30
CA ILE A 199 -11.52 0.67 -2.55
C ILE A 199 -12.10 1.99 -2.05
N SER A 200 -13.41 2.23 -2.26
CA SER A 200 -14.11 3.40 -1.74
C SER A 200 -13.47 4.72 -2.18
N ALA A 201 -13.00 5.54 -1.24
CA ALA A 201 -12.19 6.73 -1.52
C ALA A 201 -11.05 6.46 -2.51
N GLY A 202 -10.31 5.36 -2.30
CA GLY A 202 -9.27 4.89 -3.19
C GLY A 202 -9.73 4.64 -4.60
N ALA A 203 -10.94 4.10 -4.81
CA ALA A 203 -11.49 3.86 -6.14
C ALA A 203 -11.72 5.17 -6.91
N VAL A 204 -12.13 6.23 -6.21
CA VAL A 204 -12.26 7.57 -6.81
C VAL A 204 -10.89 8.08 -7.26
N VAL A 205 -9.90 8.03 -6.37
CA VAL A 205 -8.59 8.62 -6.65
C VAL A 205 -7.89 7.84 -7.76
N THR A 206 -7.84 6.51 -7.67
CA THR A 206 -7.13 5.69 -8.66
C THR A 206 -7.80 5.64 -10.01
N SER A 207 -9.14 5.68 -10.07
CA SER A 207 -9.87 5.79 -11.34
C SER A 207 -9.60 7.11 -12.06
N MET A 208 -9.28 8.20 -11.36
CA MET A 208 -8.84 9.45 -11.99
C MET A 208 -7.37 9.39 -12.39
N LEU A 209 -6.49 8.79 -11.57
CA LEU A 209 -5.06 8.69 -11.86
C LEU A 209 -4.78 7.86 -13.12
N VAL A 210 -5.47 6.73 -13.29
CA VAL A 210 -5.26 5.83 -14.44
C VAL A 210 -5.66 6.48 -15.77
N GLN A 211 -6.55 7.48 -15.73
CA GLN A 211 -6.96 8.26 -16.90
C GLN A 211 -5.90 9.26 -17.35
N GLY A 212 -4.87 9.49 -16.53
CA GLY A 212 -3.83 10.49 -16.77
C GLY A 212 -4.08 11.85 -16.09
N TYR A 213 -5.02 11.96 -15.15
CA TYR A 213 -5.12 13.14 -14.29
C TYR A 213 -4.10 13.04 -13.15
N SER A 214 -3.32 14.10 -12.93
CA SER A 214 -2.34 14.11 -11.83
C SER A 214 -2.99 14.43 -10.48
N PRO A 215 -2.33 14.09 -9.35
CA PRO A 215 -2.75 14.56 -8.03
C PRO A 215 -2.93 16.09 -7.99
N ASP A 216 -2.06 16.85 -8.66
CA ASP A 216 -2.13 18.32 -8.76
C ASP A 216 -3.46 18.78 -9.36
N GLU A 217 -3.89 18.17 -10.47
CA GLU A 217 -5.12 18.54 -11.17
C GLU A 217 -6.36 18.21 -10.35
N ILE A 218 -6.37 17.06 -9.68
CA ILE A 218 -7.50 16.63 -8.84
C ILE A 218 -7.60 17.55 -7.61
N MET A 219 -6.47 17.86 -6.96
CA MET A 219 -6.45 18.82 -5.85
C MET A 219 -6.85 20.23 -6.30
N ALA A 220 -6.40 20.69 -7.46
CA ALA A 220 -6.80 21.99 -8.02
C ALA A 220 -8.32 22.08 -8.23
N ALA A 221 -8.92 21.02 -8.80
CA ALA A 221 -10.36 20.92 -9.00
C ALA A 221 -11.17 21.03 -7.70
N ILE A 222 -10.69 20.39 -6.62
CA ILE A 222 -11.31 20.45 -5.28
C ILE A 222 -11.10 21.84 -4.64
N ALA A 223 -9.92 22.42 -4.78
CA ALA A 223 -9.59 23.74 -4.26
C ALA A 223 -10.27 24.89 -5.03
N GLY A 224 -10.96 24.58 -6.14
CA GLY A 224 -11.60 25.57 -7.01
C GLY A 224 -10.60 26.36 -7.88
N HIS A 225 -9.35 25.91 -7.94
CA HIS A 225 -8.27 26.52 -8.73
C HIS A 225 -8.40 26.11 -10.21
N GLY A 226 -8.23 27.07 -11.12
CA GLY A 226 -8.30 26.80 -12.57
C GLY A 226 -6.99 26.24 -13.12
N GLY A 227 -6.99 25.86 -14.40
CA GLY A 227 -5.77 25.48 -15.14
C GLY A 227 -5.53 23.98 -15.30
N GLY A 228 -6.28 23.12 -14.61
CA GLY A 228 -6.27 21.67 -14.82
C GLY A 228 -7.35 21.20 -15.81
N ARG A 229 -7.26 19.94 -16.24
CA ARG A 229 -8.25 19.32 -17.14
C ARG A 229 -9.48 18.76 -16.41
N VAL A 230 -9.40 18.64 -15.09
CA VAL A 230 -10.50 18.20 -14.23
C VAL A 230 -11.39 19.41 -13.89
N PRO A 231 -12.70 19.39 -14.17
CA PRO A 231 -13.61 20.45 -13.76
C PRO A 231 -13.69 20.58 -12.25
N ARG A 232 -14.19 21.70 -11.75
CA ARG A 232 -14.42 21.91 -10.31
C ARG A 232 -15.22 20.75 -9.72
N LEU A 233 -14.66 20.11 -8.70
CA LEU A 233 -15.22 18.93 -8.07
C LEU A 233 -15.76 19.30 -6.69
N ASP A 234 -17.08 19.39 -6.56
CA ASP A 234 -17.73 19.60 -5.27
C ASP A 234 -18.08 18.27 -4.60
N LEU A 235 -17.23 17.84 -3.66
CA LEU A 235 -17.47 16.61 -2.89
C LEU A 235 -18.66 16.72 -1.91
N ARG A 236 -19.31 17.90 -1.78
CA ARG A 236 -20.63 17.98 -1.13
C ARG A 236 -21.69 17.16 -1.84
N LEU A 237 -21.49 16.80 -3.11
CA LEU A 237 -22.39 15.90 -3.84
C LEU A 237 -22.51 14.52 -3.17
N LEU A 238 -21.47 14.07 -2.45
CA LEU A 238 -21.54 12.88 -1.59
C LEU A 238 -22.40 13.10 -0.33
N ARG A 239 -22.72 14.35 0.06
CA ARG A 239 -23.69 14.67 1.13
C ARG A 239 -25.11 14.96 0.63
N LEU A 240 -25.24 15.47 -0.60
CA LEU A 240 -26.47 16.07 -1.13
C LEU A 240 -27.22 15.18 -2.13
N GLY A 241 -26.77 13.94 -2.34
CA GLY A 241 -27.49 12.93 -3.12
C GLY A 241 -28.80 12.54 -2.41
N HIS A 242 -29.86 13.26 -2.77
CA HIS A 242 -31.28 13.14 -2.42
C HIS A 242 -31.63 11.97 -1.49
N LEU A 243 -32.26 12.32 -0.34
CA LEU A 243 -33.00 11.39 0.51
C LEU A 243 -33.66 10.31 -0.36
N ASN A 244 -33.47 9.05 -0.02
CA ASN A 244 -33.96 7.91 -0.81
C ASN A 244 -35.50 7.79 -0.71
N PHE A 245 -36.27 8.80 -1.17
CA PHE A 245 -37.73 8.90 -1.02
C PHE A 245 -38.51 7.67 -1.52
N PRO A 246 -38.11 6.96 -2.59
CA PRO A 246 -38.81 5.74 -3.02
C PRO A 246 -38.57 4.55 -2.08
N ASP A 247 -37.40 4.46 -1.47
CA ASP A 247 -37.06 3.40 -0.51
C ASP A 247 -37.58 3.75 0.89
N LEU A 248 -37.46 5.02 1.30
CA LEU A 248 -38.10 5.59 2.48
C LEU A 248 -39.62 5.46 2.40
N GLY A 249 -40.23 5.70 1.23
CA GLY A 249 -41.67 5.53 1.00
C GLY A 249 -42.11 4.07 1.07
N ARG A 250 -41.37 3.15 0.42
CA ARG A 250 -41.63 1.70 0.54
C ARG A 250 -41.44 1.19 1.96
N ARG A 251 -40.40 1.63 2.67
CA ARG A 251 -40.10 1.24 4.06
C ARG A 251 -41.05 1.89 5.07
N MET A 252 -41.47 3.14 4.87
CA MET A 252 -42.55 3.76 5.65
C MET A 252 -43.87 3.04 5.43
N TRP A 253 -44.20 2.65 4.20
CA TRP A 253 -45.39 1.83 3.92
C TRP A 253 -45.30 0.45 4.57
N ALA A 254 -44.17 -0.24 4.48
CA ALA A 254 -43.93 -1.50 5.16
C ALA A 254 -44.03 -1.35 6.69
N ALA A 255 -43.51 -0.25 7.25
CA ALA A 255 -43.63 0.09 8.67
C ALA A 255 -45.06 0.38 9.09
N THR A 256 -45.86 1.04 8.25
CA THR A 256 -47.28 1.23 8.52
C THR A 256 -48.05 -0.09 8.45
N ASP A 257 -47.71 -0.99 7.53
CA ASP A 257 -48.35 -2.33 7.44
C ASP A 257 -48.01 -3.18 8.69
N VAL A 258 -46.76 -3.10 9.18
CA VAL A 258 -46.34 -3.73 10.45
C VAL A 258 -47.05 -3.11 11.66
N LEU A 259 -47.14 -1.78 11.73
CA LEU A 259 -47.85 -1.07 12.81
C LEU A 259 -49.36 -1.39 12.78
N TRP A 260 -49.98 -1.47 11.60
CA TRP A 260 -51.38 -1.84 11.43
C TRP A 260 -51.64 -3.30 11.82
N ARG A 261 -50.74 -4.23 11.47
CA ARG A 261 -50.83 -5.64 11.90
C ARG A 261 -50.64 -5.79 13.40
N ALA A 262 -49.69 -5.08 13.99
CA ALA A 262 -49.48 -5.06 15.44
C ALA A 262 -50.70 -4.49 16.18
N LEU A 263 -51.32 -3.41 15.67
CA LEU A 263 -52.56 -2.85 16.21
C LEU A 263 -53.75 -3.81 16.03
N TYR A 264 -53.84 -4.49 14.90
CA TYR A 264 -54.89 -5.48 14.60
C TYR A 264 -54.80 -6.72 15.50
N ASP A 265 -53.60 -7.27 15.69
CA ASP A 265 -53.37 -8.46 16.53
C ASP A 265 -53.61 -8.17 18.03
N VAL A 266 -53.28 -6.94 18.49
CA VAL A 266 -53.61 -6.46 19.84
C VAL A 266 -55.12 -6.25 19.99
N ALA A 267 -55.80 -5.73 18.97
CA ALA A 267 -57.26 -5.50 18.99
C ALA A 267 -58.09 -6.80 18.95
N TRP A 268 -57.51 -7.91 18.47
CA TRP A 268 -58.20 -9.20 18.33
C TRP A 268 -57.68 -10.31 19.27
N HIS A 269 -57.01 -9.94 20.37
CA HIS A 269 -56.53 -10.86 21.42
C HIS A 269 -55.66 -12.03 20.93
N ARG A 270 -54.75 -11.77 19.97
CA ARG A 270 -53.64 -12.69 19.67
C ARG A 270 -52.38 -12.26 20.42
N SER A 271 -51.49 -13.21 20.69
CA SER A 271 -50.27 -13.05 21.50
C SER A 271 -49.47 -11.81 21.10
N LEU A 272 -49.02 -11.03 22.09
CA LEU A 272 -48.17 -9.86 21.86
C LEU A 272 -46.89 -10.26 21.10
N PRO A 273 -46.47 -9.52 20.05
CA PRO A 273 -45.21 -9.77 19.37
C PRO A 273 -44.04 -9.66 20.35
N SER A 274 -43.02 -10.51 20.18
CA SER A 274 -41.89 -10.56 21.10
C SER A 274 -41.02 -9.30 20.98
N ALA A 275 -40.29 -8.95 22.05
CA ALA A 275 -39.38 -7.79 22.02
C ALA A 275 -38.27 -7.91 20.95
N ASN A 276 -37.94 -9.13 20.52
CA ASN A 276 -37.00 -9.38 19.42
C ASN A 276 -37.62 -9.04 18.05
N ASP A 277 -38.89 -9.33 17.82
CA ASP A 277 -39.58 -9.04 16.56
C ASP A 277 -39.72 -7.51 16.38
N LEU A 278 -40.10 -6.79 17.44
CA LEU A 278 -40.17 -5.33 17.47
C LEU A 278 -38.80 -4.65 17.27
N PHE A 279 -37.72 -5.25 17.77
CA PHE A 279 -36.35 -4.72 17.64
C PHE A 279 -35.76 -4.96 16.23
N LEU A 280 -35.97 -6.15 15.65
CA LEU A 280 -35.57 -6.47 14.28
C LEU A 280 -36.34 -5.63 13.25
N ASP A 281 -37.62 -5.38 13.49
CA ASP A 281 -38.45 -4.57 12.61
C ASP A 281 -38.08 -3.08 12.69
N TYR A 282 -37.80 -2.53 13.88
CA TYR A 282 -37.34 -1.14 14.05
C TYR A 282 -35.97 -0.87 13.41
N THR A 283 -35.08 -1.85 13.41
CA THR A 283 -33.73 -1.72 12.80
C THR A 283 -33.76 -1.88 11.27
N SER A 284 -34.73 -2.60 10.71
CA SER A 284 -34.97 -2.70 9.25
C SER A 284 -35.47 -1.39 8.61
N LEU A 285 -36.05 -0.52 9.43
CA LEU A 285 -36.66 0.75 9.04
C LEU A 285 -35.65 1.88 8.76
N VAL A 286 -34.44 1.79 9.31
CA VAL A 286 -33.38 2.81 9.14
C VAL A 286 -32.52 2.44 7.93
N GLY A 287 -33.03 2.73 6.73
CA GLY A 287 -32.24 2.59 5.50
C GLY A 287 -31.19 3.69 5.33
N PRO A 288 -30.17 3.49 4.50
CA PRO A 288 -29.18 4.51 4.24
C PRO A 288 -29.81 5.79 3.65
N PRO A 289 -29.53 6.98 4.20
CA PRO A 289 -30.24 8.19 3.83
C PRO A 289 -29.72 8.83 2.53
N LEU A 290 -28.58 8.40 1.99
CA LEU A 290 -27.92 9.03 0.84
C LEU A 290 -27.83 8.10 -0.38
N ARG A 291 -27.94 8.70 -1.57
CA ARG A 291 -27.68 8.04 -2.87
C ARG A 291 -26.40 8.58 -3.49
N SER A 292 -25.64 7.72 -4.15
CA SER A 292 -24.36 8.07 -4.81
C SER A 292 -24.50 8.40 -6.31
N ASP A 293 -25.72 8.37 -6.88
CA ASP A 293 -25.99 8.51 -8.32
C ASP A 293 -25.47 9.83 -8.92
N GLY A 294 -25.50 10.93 -8.15
CA GLY A 294 -24.98 12.21 -8.62
C GLY A 294 -23.47 12.21 -8.80
N PHE A 295 -22.76 11.43 -7.97
CA PHE A 295 -21.30 11.31 -8.06
C PHE A 295 -20.89 10.37 -9.19
N GLU A 296 -21.64 9.28 -9.40
CA GLU A 296 -21.46 8.39 -10.57
C GLU A 296 -21.57 9.20 -11.86
N ARG A 297 -22.60 10.05 -12.00
CA ARG A 297 -22.80 10.86 -13.22
C ARG A 297 -21.63 11.79 -13.49
N VAL A 298 -21.09 12.44 -12.46
CA VAL A 298 -19.92 13.33 -12.60
C VAL A 298 -18.70 12.54 -13.10
N LEU A 299 -18.46 11.34 -12.58
CA LEU A 299 -17.38 10.48 -13.05
C LEU A 299 -17.63 9.96 -14.47
N SER A 300 -18.85 9.53 -14.76
CA SER A 300 -19.26 9.06 -16.10
C SER A 300 -19.06 10.14 -17.16
N GLU A 301 -19.48 11.38 -16.89
CA GLU A 301 -19.24 12.54 -17.75
C GLU A 301 -17.75 12.85 -17.91
N LEU A 302 -16.97 12.76 -16.82
CA LEU A 302 -15.51 12.97 -16.86
C LEU A 302 -14.79 11.90 -17.69
N PHE A 303 -15.20 10.65 -17.57
CA PHE A 303 -14.62 9.49 -18.25
C PHE A 303 -15.13 9.30 -19.69
N SER A 304 -16.16 10.04 -20.09
CA SER A 304 -16.65 10.11 -21.47
C SER A 304 -16.02 11.27 -22.27
N ARG A 305 -15.10 12.03 -21.68
CA ARG A 305 -14.43 13.13 -22.36
C ARG A 305 -13.41 12.63 -23.39
N ALA A 306 -13.11 13.52 -24.32
CA ALA A 306 -11.97 13.44 -25.21
C ALA A 306 -10.68 13.07 -24.43
N GLY A 307 -10.08 11.92 -24.76
CA GLY A 307 -8.85 11.41 -24.15
C GLY A 307 -9.04 10.46 -22.96
N THR A 308 -10.27 10.26 -22.46
CA THR A 308 -10.59 9.36 -21.33
C THR A 308 -11.48 8.18 -21.75
N THR A 309 -11.70 7.22 -20.85
CA THR A 309 -12.61 6.08 -21.09
C THR A 309 -13.39 5.68 -19.84
N ASN A 310 -14.65 5.27 -19.99
CA ASN A 310 -15.42 4.67 -18.88
C ASN A 310 -15.38 3.12 -18.89
N ASP A 311 -14.51 2.53 -19.71
CA ASP A 311 -14.36 1.07 -19.88
C ASP A 311 -12.99 0.60 -19.39
N PHE A 312 -12.95 -0.39 -18.49
CA PHE A 312 -11.71 -0.94 -17.94
C PHE A 312 -10.78 -1.51 -19.01
N ARG A 313 -11.35 -2.12 -20.05
CA ARG A 313 -10.59 -2.85 -21.10
C ARG A 313 -9.83 -1.93 -22.02
N GLU A 314 -10.23 -0.66 -22.06
CA GLU A 314 -9.66 0.35 -22.93
C GLU A 314 -8.64 1.25 -22.20
N LEU A 315 -8.32 0.94 -20.94
CA LEU A 315 -7.26 1.60 -20.18
C LEU A 315 -5.89 1.01 -20.57
N PRO A 316 -4.87 1.85 -20.82
CA PRO A 316 -3.51 1.36 -21.12
C PRO A 316 -2.85 0.69 -19.90
N ARG A 317 -3.33 1.01 -18.71
CA ARG A 317 -2.88 0.44 -17.44
C ARG A 317 -4.10 -0.09 -16.70
N PRO A 318 -4.07 -1.33 -16.20
CA PRO A 318 -5.23 -1.91 -15.55
C PRO A 318 -5.60 -1.17 -14.25
N LEU A 319 -6.89 -0.91 -14.11
CA LEU A 319 -7.54 -0.43 -12.90
C LEU A 319 -8.37 -1.56 -12.31
N PHE A 320 -8.30 -1.73 -11.00
CA PHE A 320 -9.10 -2.66 -10.24
C PHE A 320 -9.83 -1.93 -9.13
N VAL A 321 -11.14 -2.12 -9.05
CA VAL A 321 -11.99 -1.48 -8.05
C VAL A 321 -12.62 -2.54 -7.16
N GLY A 322 -12.20 -2.56 -5.89
CA GLY A 322 -12.69 -3.52 -4.91
C GLY A 322 -14.06 -3.13 -4.34
N ALA A 323 -14.98 -4.09 -4.27
CA ALA A 323 -16.30 -3.97 -3.70
C ALA A 323 -16.67 -5.25 -2.92
N SER A 324 -17.79 -5.21 -2.21
CA SER A 324 -18.33 -6.36 -1.49
C SER A 324 -19.68 -6.73 -2.06
N ASP A 325 -19.88 -8.01 -2.36
CA ASP A 325 -21.21 -8.54 -2.66
C ASP A 325 -22.03 -8.58 -1.37
N GLN A 326 -23.12 -7.82 -1.31
CA GLN A 326 -23.87 -7.60 -0.08
C GLN A 326 -24.52 -8.90 0.44
N ASP A 327 -25.02 -9.75 -0.46
CA ASP A 327 -25.75 -10.96 -0.08
C ASP A 327 -24.81 -12.15 0.09
N ALA A 328 -23.83 -12.31 -0.81
CA ALA A 328 -22.86 -13.39 -0.72
C ALA A 328 -21.72 -13.12 0.29
N ARG A 329 -21.58 -11.87 0.77
CA ARG A 329 -20.54 -11.44 1.73
C ARG A 329 -19.11 -11.79 1.29
N ARG A 330 -18.86 -11.76 -0.01
CA ARG A 330 -17.56 -12.06 -0.62
C ARG A 330 -16.96 -10.81 -1.29
N PRO A 331 -15.63 -10.68 -1.32
CA PRO A 331 -14.99 -9.62 -2.08
C PRO A 331 -15.20 -9.80 -3.57
N VAL A 332 -15.35 -8.68 -4.28
CA VAL A 332 -15.46 -8.59 -5.74
C VAL A 332 -14.49 -7.54 -6.24
N VAL A 333 -13.86 -7.79 -7.38
CA VAL A 333 -12.87 -6.89 -7.98
C VAL A 333 -13.34 -6.54 -9.39
N PHE A 334 -13.93 -5.37 -9.56
CA PHE A 334 -14.27 -4.82 -10.87
C PHE A 334 -13.00 -4.52 -11.66
N GLY A 335 -13.03 -4.71 -12.99
CA GLY A 335 -11.85 -4.64 -13.86
C GLY A 335 -11.07 -5.95 -13.98
N SER A 336 -11.45 -7.00 -13.24
CA SER A 336 -11.03 -8.37 -13.55
C SER A 336 -11.82 -8.93 -14.73
N GLU A 337 -11.35 -10.01 -15.36
CA GLU A 337 -11.97 -10.61 -16.57
C GLU A 337 -13.47 -10.90 -16.41
N GLU A 338 -13.93 -11.21 -15.20
CA GLU A 338 -15.34 -11.48 -14.90
C GLU A 338 -16.21 -10.22 -14.87
N TYR A 339 -15.63 -9.03 -14.68
CA TYR A 339 -16.34 -7.78 -14.35
C TYR A 339 -15.80 -6.55 -15.10
N ASP A 340 -14.96 -6.72 -16.11
CA ASP A 340 -14.33 -5.62 -16.86
C ASP A 340 -15.28 -4.89 -17.82
N TYR A 341 -16.42 -5.49 -18.15
CA TYR A 341 -17.49 -4.89 -18.95
C TYR A 341 -18.32 -3.86 -18.19
N ILE A 342 -18.23 -3.84 -16.86
CA ILE A 342 -18.98 -2.90 -16.01
C ILE A 342 -18.32 -1.52 -16.13
N PRO A 343 -19.08 -0.42 -16.36
CA PRO A 343 -18.49 0.91 -16.45
C PRO A 343 -17.71 1.30 -15.21
N ILE A 344 -16.56 1.96 -15.38
CA ILE A 344 -15.68 2.38 -14.28
C ILE A 344 -16.44 3.26 -13.28
N SER A 345 -17.23 4.22 -13.75
CA SER A 345 -18.05 5.10 -12.89
C SER A 345 -19.01 4.32 -12.00
N LEU A 346 -19.65 3.28 -12.54
CA LEU A 346 -20.59 2.41 -11.83
C LEU A 346 -19.88 1.52 -10.81
N ALA A 347 -18.72 0.97 -11.16
CA ALA A 347 -17.86 0.22 -10.24
C ALA A 347 -17.39 1.09 -9.06
N VAL A 348 -16.97 2.33 -9.31
CA VAL A 348 -16.60 3.31 -8.27
C VAL A 348 -17.81 3.65 -7.40
N GLN A 349 -19.01 3.80 -7.99
CA GLN A 349 -20.23 4.03 -7.24
C GLN A 349 -20.52 2.90 -6.25
N ALA A 350 -20.45 1.64 -6.70
CA ALA A 350 -20.65 0.46 -5.87
C ALA A 350 -19.61 0.39 -4.73
N SER A 351 -18.35 0.68 -5.05
CA SER A 351 -17.25 0.68 -4.08
C SER A 351 -17.36 1.78 -3.01
N LEU A 352 -18.12 2.85 -3.25
CA LEU A 352 -18.39 3.93 -2.28
C LEU A 352 -19.62 3.67 -1.38
N SER A 353 -20.38 2.60 -1.63
CA SER A 353 -21.66 2.36 -0.96
C SER A 353 -21.49 1.74 0.44
N VAL A 354 -21.14 2.56 1.44
CA VAL A 354 -21.03 2.12 2.85
C VAL A 354 -22.39 2.20 3.56
N ASN A 355 -22.91 1.08 4.04
CA ASN A 355 -24.03 1.06 4.98
C ASN A 355 -23.57 1.54 6.38
N PRO A 356 -24.28 2.47 7.07
CA PRO A 356 -25.58 3.07 6.74
C PRO A 356 -25.51 4.42 6.02
N ALA A 357 -24.37 4.87 5.51
CA ALA A 357 -24.27 6.16 4.83
C ALA A 357 -24.93 6.15 3.43
N PHE A 358 -24.60 5.16 2.59
CA PHE A 358 -25.06 5.02 1.21
C PHE A 358 -25.71 3.67 0.97
N ALA A 359 -26.77 3.66 0.15
CA ALA A 359 -27.42 2.42 -0.27
C ALA A 359 -26.52 1.62 -1.23
N ALA A 360 -26.63 0.29 -1.16
CA ALA A 360 -25.95 -0.61 -2.09
C ALA A 360 -26.40 -0.37 -3.53
N VAL A 361 -25.48 -0.59 -4.46
CA VAL A 361 -25.69 -0.40 -5.90
C VAL A 361 -26.08 -1.73 -6.53
N GLN A 362 -27.15 -1.73 -7.32
CA GLN A 362 -27.58 -2.92 -8.05
C GLN A 362 -26.84 -2.98 -9.40
N ILE A 363 -26.11 -4.06 -9.65
CA ILE A 363 -25.46 -4.35 -10.94
C ILE A 363 -25.80 -5.80 -11.31
N ASP A 364 -26.35 -6.02 -12.50
CA ASP A 364 -26.75 -7.34 -13.02
C ASP A 364 -27.58 -8.19 -12.02
N GLY A 365 -28.52 -7.54 -11.35
CA GLY A 365 -29.43 -8.18 -10.40
C GLY A 365 -28.84 -8.47 -9.01
N ARG A 366 -27.56 -8.18 -8.76
CA ARG A 366 -26.91 -8.31 -7.44
C ARG A 366 -26.68 -6.95 -6.80
N TYR A 367 -26.59 -6.90 -5.47
CA TYR A 367 -26.31 -5.67 -4.72
C TYR A 367 -24.88 -5.64 -4.21
N TYR A 368 -24.21 -4.52 -4.44
CA TYR A 368 -22.81 -4.30 -4.07
C TYR A 368 -22.69 -3.13 -3.11
N GLU A 369 -21.84 -3.31 -2.10
CA GLU A 369 -21.49 -2.33 -1.09
C GLU A 369 -19.96 -2.11 -1.06
N ASP A 370 -19.52 -1.18 -0.22
CA ASP A 370 -18.11 -0.79 -0.12
C ASP A 370 -17.18 -2.00 0.12
N GLY A 371 -16.04 -2.01 -0.59
CA GLY A 371 -15.03 -3.07 -0.49
C GLY A 371 -14.45 -3.21 0.92
N ALA A 372 -14.41 -2.12 1.71
CA ALA A 372 -13.89 -2.07 3.08
C ALA A 372 -14.53 -3.10 4.02
N VAL A 373 -15.76 -3.54 3.71
CA VAL A 373 -16.48 -4.55 4.49
C VAL A 373 -15.74 -5.90 4.44
N THR A 374 -15.35 -6.35 3.25
CA THR A 374 -14.71 -7.67 3.04
C THR A 374 -13.19 -7.58 2.95
N ARG A 375 -12.63 -6.49 2.44
CA ARG A 375 -11.18 -6.25 2.32
C ARG A 375 -10.81 -4.83 2.72
N THR A 376 -9.69 -4.65 3.42
CA THR A 376 -9.23 -3.29 3.79
C THR A 376 -8.49 -2.60 2.64
N SER A 377 -7.73 -3.36 1.86
CA SER A 377 -6.91 -2.90 0.74
C SER A 377 -6.67 -4.07 -0.21
N ASP A 378 -6.55 -3.79 -1.50
CA ASP A 378 -6.28 -4.80 -2.54
C ASP A 378 -4.79 -4.99 -2.84
N PHE A 379 -3.88 -4.62 -1.92
CA PHE A 379 -2.44 -4.84 -2.11
C PHE A 379 -2.08 -6.33 -2.30
N VAL A 380 -2.85 -7.25 -1.71
CA VAL A 380 -2.65 -8.70 -1.90
C VAL A 380 -2.95 -9.10 -3.35
N GLU A 381 -4.03 -8.56 -3.91
CA GLU A 381 -4.41 -8.76 -5.31
C GLU A 381 -3.33 -8.23 -6.25
N ALA A 382 -2.73 -7.07 -5.92
CA ALA A 382 -1.62 -6.52 -6.69
C ALA A 382 -0.43 -7.50 -6.75
N ILE A 383 -0.08 -8.10 -5.60
CA ILE A 383 1.01 -9.09 -5.50
C ILE A 383 0.69 -10.36 -6.30
N GLU A 384 -0.54 -10.86 -6.19
CA GLU A 384 -1.00 -12.04 -6.94
C GLU A 384 -0.97 -11.78 -8.46
N ARG A 385 -1.18 -10.54 -8.90
CA ARG A 385 -1.08 -10.08 -10.29
C ARG A 385 0.36 -9.76 -10.74
N GLY A 386 1.34 -10.11 -9.93
CA GLY A 386 2.77 -10.00 -10.25
C GLY A 386 3.41 -8.67 -9.88
N ALA A 387 2.81 -7.90 -8.97
CA ALA A 387 3.50 -6.75 -8.39
C ALA A 387 4.54 -7.17 -7.36
N ASP A 388 5.75 -6.63 -7.48
CA ASP A 388 6.85 -6.74 -6.52
C ASP A 388 7.27 -5.38 -5.96
N LEU A 389 6.69 -4.28 -6.45
CA LEU A 389 6.70 -2.98 -5.78
C LEU A 389 5.27 -2.46 -5.59
N VAL A 390 4.83 -2.34 -4.33
CA VAL A 390 3.47 -1.90 -4.00
C VAL A 390 3.49 -0.68 -3.07
N LEU A 391 2.84 0.40 -3.50
CA LEU A 391 2.62 1.61 -2.70
C LEU A 391 1.20 1.57 -2.13
N VAL A 392 1.07 1.44 -0.81
CA VAL A 392 -0.23 1.36 -0.14
C VAL A 392 -0.55 2.67 0.56
N VAL A 393 -1.71 3.25 0.29
CA VAL A 393 -2.19 4.47 0.96
C VAL A 393 -3.46 4.14 1.74
N ASP A 394 -3.39 4.20 3.07
CA ASP A 394 -4.51 3.81 3.94
C ASP A 394 -4.83 4.88 4.99
N PRO A 395 -5.91 5.68 4.80
CA PRO A 395 -6.39 6.61 5.81
C PRO A 395 -7.34 6.00 6.84
N PHE A 396 -7.80 4.76 6.67
CA PHE A 396 -8.93 4.20 7.42
C PHE A 396 -8.53 3.53 8.74
N LEU A 397 -8.04 4.36 9.66
CA LEU A 397 -7.41 3.91 10.91
C LEU A 397 -8.12 4.48 12.14
N PRO A 398 -8.10 3.77 13.28
CA PRO A 398 -8.68 4.28 14.51
C PRO A 398 -7.84 5.42 15.09
N TYR A 399 -8.51 6.36 15.76
CA TYR A 399 -7.87 7.40 16.54
C TYR A 399 -7.45 6.87 17.91
N VAL A 400 -6.16 6.99 18.23
CA VAL A 400 -5.63 6.55 19.53
C VAL A 400 -5.58 7.75 20.47
N SER A 401 -6.54 7.80 21.41
CA SER A 401 -6.59 8.85 22.43
C SER A 401 -5.60 8.60 23.57
N ARG A 402 -4.94 9.65 24.05
CA ARG A 402 -4.17 9.63 25.32
C ARG A 402 -5.04 9.84 26.56
N GLN A 403 -6.28 10.27 26.37
CA GLN A 403 -7.22 10.56 27.46
C GLN A 403 -8.11 9.35 27.73
N VAL A 404 -8.15 8.91 28.99
CA VAL A 404 -9.02 7.83 29.46
C VAL A 404 -10.49 8.19 29.23
N GLY A 405 -11.27 7.26 28.68
CA GLY A 405 -12.70 7.44 28.44
C GLY A 405 -13.06 8.37 27.27
N ALA A 406 -12.09 8.79 26.44
CA ALA A 406 -12.35 9.69 25.32
C ALA A 406 -13.38 9.14 24.32
N ASN A 407 -13.35 7.84 24.02
CA ASN A 407 -14.31 7.20 23.11
C ASN A 407 -15.68 7.04 23.79
N ASN A 408 -15.71 6.66 25.07
CA ASN A 408 -16.94 6.52 25.85
C ASN A 408 -17.79 7.82 25.88
N ARG A 409 -17.12 8.98 25.88
CA ARG A 409 -17.79 10.29 25.91
C ARG A 409 -18.39 10.75 24.57
N ARG A 410 -18.08 10.07 23.46
CA ARG A 410 -18.47 10.49 22.10
C ARG A 410 -19.71 9.78 21.53
N GLY A 411 -20.34 8.92 22.33
CA GLY A 411 -21.61 8.26 21.99
C GLY A 411 -21.44 7.04 21.07
N ILE A 412 -22.55 6.31 20.88
CA ILE A 412 -22.54 4.97 20.27
C ILE A 412 -22.07 4.96 18.80
N LEU A 413 -22.51 5.92 17.98
CA LEU A 413 -22.14 5.98 16.56
C LEU A 413 -20.64 6.21 16.34
N TYR A 414 -20.04 7.07 17.17
CA TYR A 414 -18.59 7.28 17.13
C TYR A 414 -17.83 6.01 17.53
N ASN A 415 -18.29 5.30 18.57
CA ASN A 415 -17.65 4.05 18.98
C ASN A 415 -17.75 2.98 17.88
N ILE A 416 -18.91 2.84 17.23
CA ILE A 416 -19.08 1.92 16.08
C ILE A 416 -18.10 2.25 14.94
N ASP A 417 -17.97 3.52 14.55
CA ASP A 417 -16.98 3.94 13.52
C ASP A 417 -15.54 3.59 13.95
N GLN A 418 -15.18 3.82 15.21
CA GLN A 418 -13.85 3.48 15.71
C GLN A 418 -13.62 1.96 15.80
N ASP A 419 -14.64 1.16 16.10
CA ASP A 419 -14.57 -0.29 16.14
C ASP A 419 -14.39 -0.85 14.72
N ILE A 420 -15.14 -0.34 13.74
CA ILE A 420 -14.99 -0.71 12.32
C ILE A 420 -13.57 -0.38 11.82
N ARG A 421 -13.07 0.83 12.12
CA ARG A 421 -11.69 1.22 11.78
C ARG A 421 -10.66 0.33 12.45
N SER A 422 -10.88 -0.03 13.71
CA SER A 422 -9.96 -0.91 14.46
C SER A 422 -9.92 -2.30 13.85
N MET A 423 -11.07 -2.91 13.56
CA MET A 423 -11.17 -4.21 12.90
C MET A 423 -10.53 -4.19 11.51
N SER A 424 -10.80 -3.15 10.72
CA SER A 424 -10.21 -2.98 9.39
C SER A 424 -8.69 -2.85 9.47
N TYR A 425 -8.19 -1.98 10.36
CA TYR A 425 -6.75 -1.78 10.50
C TYR A 425 -6.02 -3.04 10.99
N THR A 426 -6.56 -3.74 11.99
CA THR A 426 -5.96 -4.99 12.48
C THR A 426 -5.98 -6.08 11.40
N ARG A 427 -7.04 -6.17 10.58
CA ARG A 427 -7.08 -7.06 9.40
C ARG A 427 -5.96 -6.72 8.43
N PHE A 428 -5.78 -5.45 8.09
CA PHE A 428 -4.72 -4.97 7.21
C PHE A 428 -3.33 -5.31 7.75
N GLU A 429 -3.01 -4.93 8.98
CA GLU A 429 -1.69 -5.16 9.60
C GLU A 429 -1.33 -6.65 9.66
N ASN A 430 -2.28 -7.50 10.10
CA ASN A 430 -2.06 -8.94 10.17
C ASN A 430 -1.84 -9.54 8.78
N THR A 431 -2.64 -9.14 7.80
CA THR A 431 -2.51 -9.61 6.42
C THR A 431 -1.19 -9.16 5.82
N ARG A 432 -0.81 -7.89 5.96
CA ARG A 432 0.47 -7.34 5.46
C ARG A 432 1.64 -8.11 6.05
N ASN A 433 1.67 -8.29 7.37
CA ASN A 433 2.76 -9.00 8.06
C ASN A 433 2.87 -10.46 7.60
N TRP A 434 1.75 -11.14 7.37
CA TRP A 434 1.72 -12.50 6.87
C TRP A 434 2.17 -12.60 5.41
N VAL A 435 1.59 -11.79 4.51
CA VAL A 435 1.89 -11.82 3.07
C VAL A 435 3.34 -11.45 2.80
N LEU A 436 3.88 -10.38 3.40
CA LEU A 436 5.27 -9.95 3.15
C LEU A 436 6.31 -10.94 3.70
N ARG A 437 5.93 -11.80 4.66
CA ARG A 437 6.77 -12.92 5.09
C ARG A 437 6.77 -14.05 4.07
N GLN A 438 5.62 -14.35 3.45
CA GLN A 438 5.49 -15.38 2.43
C GLN A 438 6.03 -14.95 1.06
N ARG A 439 6.02 -13.64 0.78
CA ARG A 439 6.44 -13.02 -0.48
C ARG A 439 7.58 -12.03 -0.23
N PRO A 440 8.76 -12.49 0.25
CA PRO A 440 9.86 -11.62 0.66
C PRO A 440 10.47 -10.83 -0.51
N GLU A 441 10.20 -11.23 -1.75
CA GLU A 441 10.59 -10.52 -2.97
C GLU A 441 9.81 -9.23 -3.20
N VAL A 442 8.64 -9.07 -2.55
CA VAL A 442 7.80 -7.89 -2.68
C VAL A 442 8.28 -6.80 -1.73
N SER A 443 8.58 -5.63 -2.29
CA SER A 443 8.75 -4.40 -1.55
C SER A 443 7.41 -3.65 -1.46
N SER A 444 6.85 -3.58 -0.26
CA SER A 444 5.62 -2.86 0.03
C SER A 444 5.89 -1.68 0.96
N TYR A 445 5.32 -0.52 0.65
CA TYR A 445 5.46 0.71 1.42
C TYR A 445 4.10 1.29 1.76
N THR A 446 3.76 1.35 3.05
CA THR A 446 2.46 1.86 3.51
C THR A 446 2.57 3.30 4.02
N PHE A 447 1.65 4.15 3.56
CA PHE A 447 1.52 5.56 3.93
C PHE A 447 0.25 5.77 4.76
N LEU A 448 0.44 6.05 6.06
CA LEU A 448 -0.62 6.15 7.05
C LEU A 448 -0.68 7.57 7.66
N PRO A 449 -1.86 8.09 8.02
CA PRO A 449 -1.97 9.35 8.74
C PRO A 449 -1.32 9.29 10.12
N SER A 450 -0.65 10.38 10.48
CA SER A 450 -0.22 10.62 11.86
C SER A 450 -1.42 10.64 12.81
N ASN A 451 -1.21 10.35 14.10
CA ASN A 451 -2.32 10.33 15.06
C ASN A 451 -3.05 11.69 15.19
N ARG A 452 -2.38 12.81 14.87
CA ARG A 452 -3.01 14.14 14.79
C ARG A 452 -4.02 14.20 13.63
N VAL A 453 -3.66 13.66 12.48
CA VAL A 453 -4.54 13.59 11.30
C VAL A 453 -5.65 12.58 11.55
N ARG A 454 -5.36 11.41 12.14
CA ARG A 454 -6.39 10.42 12.55
C ARG A 454 -7.48 11.05 13.42
N ARG A 455 -7.12 11.96 14.33
CA ARG A 455 -8.09 12.72 15.11
C ARG A 455 -9.05 13.50 14.21
N ILE A 456 -8.54 14.23 13.21
CA ILE A 456 -9.36 15.00 12.26
C ILE A 456 -10.26 14.06 11.46
N LEU A 457 -9.70 12.97 10.91
CA LEU A 457 -10.42 11.97 10.11
C LEU A 457 -11.53 11.27 10.92
N SER A 458 -11.33 11.06 12.23
CA SER A 458 -12.28 10.37 13.12
C SER A 458 -13.50 11.19 13.54
N VAL A 459 -13.50 12.52 13.33
CA VAL A 459 -14.63 13.36 13.80
C VAL A 459 -15.83 13.23 12.88
N ASN A 460 -15.63 13.43 11.58
CA ASN A 460 -16.67 13.30 10.57
C ASN A 460 -16.02 12.91 9.23
N PRO A 461 -16.15 11.63 8.81
CA PRO A 461 -15.55 11.16 7.57
C PRO A 461 -16.14 11.81 6.30
N MET A 462 -17.28 12.48 6.44
CA MET A 462 -17.95 13.19 5.36
C MET A 462 -17.71 14.71 5.40
N ASP A 463 -16.85 15.25 6.28
CA ASP A 463 -16.56 16.69 6.30
C ASP A 463 -15.67 17.13 5.13
N HIS A 464 -16.23 17.97 4.27
CA HIS A 464 -15.56 18.51 3.09
C HIS A 464 -14.70 19.76 3.38
N ARG A 465 -14.76 20.32 4.60
CA ARG A 465 -14.12 21.60 4.93
C ARG A 465 -12.63 21.54 5.23
N PRO A 466 -12.10 20.57 6.01
CA PRO A 466 -10.70 20.60 6.44
C PRO A 466 -9.72 20.01 5.41
N PHE A 467 -10.02 20.08 4.10
CA PHE A 467 -9.22 19.41 3.08
C PHE A 467 -7.77 19.91 3.04
N LEU A 468 -7.52 21.22 3.20
CA LEU A 468 -6.17 21.80 3.25
C LEU A 468 -5.36 21.29 4.45
N ALA A 469 -6.00 21.15 5.63
CA ALA A 469 -5.37 20.62 6.82
C ALA A 469 -5.06 19.11 6.70
N ILE A 470 -5.97 18.36 6.07
CA ILE A 470 -5.77 16.94 5.79
C ILE A 470 -4.66 16.75 4.75
N TRP A 471 -4.66 17.49 3.65
CA TRP A 471 -3.59 17.48 2.64
C TRP A 471 -2.24 17.78 3.26
N LYS A 472 -2.13 18.84 4.08
CA LYS A 472 -0.89 19.17 4.79
C LYS A 472 -0.43 18.01 5.67
N GLY A 473 -1.33 17.43 6.46
CA GLY A 473 -1.01 16.31 7.34
C GLY A 473 -0.58 15.06 6.59
N ALA A 474 -1.26 14.75 5.48
CA ALA A 474 -0.95 13.63 4.61
C ALA A 474 0.42 13.80 3.93
N TYR A 475 0.67 14.97 3.35
CA TYR A 475 1.93 15.30 2.70
C TYR A 475 3.10 15.18 3.67
N LEU A 476 3.01 15.80 4.85
CA LEU A 476 4.10 15.78 5.84
C LEU A 476 4.38 14.39 6.41
N SER A 477 3.32 13.61 6.71
CA SER A 477 3.51 12.24 7.23
C SER A 477 4.06 11.29 6.16
N THR A 478 3.65 11.48 4.90
CA THR A 478 4.18 10.73 3.75
C THR A 478 5.64 11.08 3.50
N PHE A 479 6.00 12.36 3.47
CA PHE A 479 7.39 12.79 3.29
C PHE A 479 8.31 12.25 4.40
N GLN A 480 7.88 12.33 5.66
CA GLN A 480 8.62 11.77 6.79
C GLN A 480 8.84 10.25 6.65
N ARG A 481 7.84 9.53 6.12
CA ARG A 481 7.93 8.08 5.86
C ARG A 481 8.94 7.79 4.76
N ILE A 482 8.86 8.51 3.63
CA ILE A 482 9.79 8.39 2.50
C ILE A 482 11.22 8.70 2.94
N GLU A 483 11.43 9.76 3.70
CA GLU A 483 12.76 10.14 4.19
C GLU A 483 13.38 9.03 5.05
N ARG A 484 12.61 8.47 5.99
CA ARG A 484 13.06 7.36 6.86
C ARG A 484 13.46 6.12 6.07
N LEU A 485 12.73 5.80 5.00
CA LEU A 485 12.96 4.61 4.18
C LEU A 485 13.75 4.89 2.89
N SER A 486 14.28 6.10 2.73
CA SER A 486 14.85 6.55 1.46
C SER A 486 16.00 5.68 0.95
N HIS A 487 16.85 5.18 1.84
CA HIS A 487 17.94 4.26 1.50
C HIS A 487 17.43 2.99 0.80
N ARG A 488 16.32 2.43 1.27
CA ARG A 488 15.70 1.24 0.71
C ARG A 488 14.89 1.56 -0.55
N MET A 489 14.01 2.55 -0.45
CA MET A 489 13.12 2.98 -1.54
C MET A 489 13.91 3.35 -2.80
N ARG A 490 15.08 4.00 -2.67
CA ARG A 490 15.93 4.35 -3.82
C ARG A 490 16.30 3.14 -4.67
N GLY A 491 16.72 2.04 -4.05
CA GLY A 491 17.14 0.86 -4.79
C GLY A 491 15.95 0.08 -5.34
N ASP A 492 14.88 -0.06 -4.56
CA ASP A 492 13.66 -0.73 -5.04
C ASP A 492 13.05 0.05 -6.21
N PHE A 493 12.93 1.37 -6.12
CA PHE A 493 12.40 2.20 -7.21
C PHE A 493 13.32 2.13 -8.44
N ALA A 494 14.64 2.20 -8.25
CA ALA A 494 15.59 2.14 -9.36
C ALA A 494 15.53 0.82 -10.14
N VAL A 495 15.19 -0.30 -9.48
CA VAL A 495 14.98 -1.60 -10.14
C VAL A 495 13.80 -1.53 -11.12
N HIS A 496 12.77 -0.74 -10.82
CA HIS A 496 11.62 -0.47 -11.68
C HIS A 496 11.80 0.76 -12.59
N GLY A 497 13.01 1.32 -12.69
CA GLY A 497 13.28 2.51 -13.51
C GLY A 497 12.70 3.81 -12.95
N ILE A 498 12.27 3.82 -11.68
CA ILE A 498 11.76 5.00 -10.97
C ILE A 498 12.92 5.62 -10.19
N LYS A 499 13.14 6.93 -10.36
CA LYS A 499 14.08 7.71 -9.56
C LYS A 499 13.36 8.30 -8.35
N LEU A 500 13.96 8.18 -7.17
CA LEU A 500 13.49 8.81 -5.94
C LEU A 500 14.25 10.13 -5.71
N GLU A 501 13.57 11.26 -5.89
CA GLU A 501 14.13 12.61 -5.83
C GLU A 501 13.45 13.43 -4.73
N LEU A 502 14.15 13.71 -3.64
CA LEU A 502 13.51 14.28 -2.43
C LEU A 502 13.48 15.81 -2.40
N ASP A 503 14.22 16.49 -3.26
CA ASP A 503 14.48 17.94 -3.12
C ASP A 503 13.21 18.78 -3.30
N ARG A 504 12.44 18.49 -4.37
CA ARG A 504 11.14 19.14 -4.61
C ARG A 504 10.19 18.91 -3.43
N ALA A 505 10.09 17.66 -3.00
CA ALA A 505 9.17 17.30 -1.94
C ALA A 505 9.56 17.91 -0.58
N ARG A 506 10.87 18.01 -0.31
CA ARG A 506 11.44 18.64 0.90
C ARG A 506 11.11 20.13 0.94
N ALA A 507 11.28 20.85 -0.17
CA ALA A 507 10.95 22.28 -0.24
C ALA A 507 9.47 22.56 0.10
N VAL A 508 8.57 21.71 -0.39
CA VAL A 508 7.13 21.78 -0.07
C VAL A 508 6.88 21.39 1.40
N ALA A 509 7.50 20.33 1.90
CA ALA A 509 7.36 19.89 3.29
C ALA A 509 7.82 20.97 4.29
N ASP A 510 8.97 21.59 4.07
CA ASP A 510 9.51 22.65 4.93
C ASP A 510 8.64 23.90 4.93
N ARG A 511 7.97 24.20 3.81
CA ARG A 511 6.97 25.26 3.73
C ARG A 511 5.73 24.90 4.55
N LEU A 512 5.11 23.76 4.25
CA LEU A 512 3.90 23.28 4.93
C LEU A 512 4.10 23.15 6.44
N ALA A 513 5.30 22.76 6.90
CA ALA A 513 5.63 22.66 8.32
C ALA A 513 5.58 24.03 9.04
N ARG A 514 5.96 25.11 8.35
CA ARG A 514 5.98 26.49 8.88
C ARG A 514 4.65 27.22 8.74
N THR A 515 3.82 26.85 7.77
CA THR A 515 2.52 27.51 7.53
C THR A 515 1.46 27.02 8.50
N ALA A 516 0.89 27.88 9.35
CA ALA A 516 -0.18 27.49 10.27
C ALA A 516 -1.46 27.07 9.52
N ASP A 517 -1.95 27.96 8.64
CA ASP A 517 -3.14 27.79 7.82
C ASP A 517 -2.74 27.69 6.33
N PRO A 518 -2.67 26.47 5.77
CA PRO A 518 -2.17 26.26 4.41
C PRO A 518 -3.14 26.76 3.35
N ALA A 519 -2.64 27.43 2.32
CA ALA A 519 -3.33 27.69 1.06
C ALA A 519 -2.95 26.63 0.00
N PHE A 520 -3.73 26.53 -1.09
CA PHE A 520 -3.44 25.57 -2.16
C PHE A 520 -2.05 25.77 -2.79
N ALA A 521 -1.59 27.02 -2.90
CA ALA A 521 -0.26 27.34 -3.41
C ALA A 521 0.88 26.79 -2.53
N ASP A 522 0.66 26.58 -1.23
CA ASP A 522 1.70 26.05 -0.34
C ASP A 522 2.09 24.59 -0.62
N PHE A 523 1.30 23.88 -1.43
CA PHE A 523 1.58 22.51 -1.90
C PHE A 523 2.51 22.47 -3.12
N PHE A 524 3.09 23.61 -3.50
CA PHE A 524 4.00 23.74 -4.62
C PHE A 524 5.30 24.46 -4.21
N PRO A 525 6.43 24.14 -4.88
CA PRO A 525 7.66 24.90 -4.71
C PRO A 525 7.42 26.39 -4.92
N ASP A 526 8.07 27.23 -4.10
CA ASP A 526 7.99 28.70 -4.20
C ASP A 526 6.57 29.30 -4.15
N ALA A 527 5.58 28.53 -3.69
CA ALA A 527 4.16 28.89 -3.74
C ALA A 527 3.66 29.21 -5.16
N ARG A 528 4.30 28.66 -6.19
CA ARG A 528 3.90 28.80 -7.58
C ARG A 528 3.16 27.54 -8.04
N VAL A 529 1.87 27.68 -8.29
CA VAL A 529 1.04 26.56 -8.75
C VAL A 529 1.42 26.21 -10.19
N GLU A 530 2.05 25.06 -10.35
CA GLU A 530 2.39 24.45 -11.64
C GLU A 530 1.83 23.04 -11.66
N LEU A 531 0.70 22.86 -12.36
CA LEU A 531 -0.01 21.59 -12.43
C LEU A 531 0.68 20.66 -13.43
N ARG A 532 1.14 19.50 -12.97
CA ARG A 532 1.63 18.44 -13.86
C ARG A 532 0.46 17.88 -14.69
N THR A 533 0.66 17.74 -15.99
CA THR A 533 -0.38 17.27 -16.94
C THR A 533 0.14 16.09 -17.76
N PRO A 534 0.25 14.88 -17.15
CA PRO A 534 0.65 13.70 -17.91
C PRO A 534 -0.38 13.40 -19.02
N PRO A 535 0.02 12.71 -20.11
CA PRO A 535 -0.90 12.35 -21.19
C PRO A 535 -2.14 11.63 -20.66
N LEU A 536 -3.30 11.93 -21.25
CA LEU A 536 -4.50 11.16 -20.95
C LEU A 536 -4.39 9.74 -21.52
N CYS A 537 -5.22 8.83 -21.01
CA CYS A 537 -5.13 7.41 -21.33
C CYS A 537 -5.36 7.07 -22.80
N ARG A 538 -6.06 7.94 -23.55
CA ARG A 538 -6.22 7.83 -25.00
C ARG A 538 -5.54 8.97 -25.74
N THR A 539 -4.81 8.60 -26.78
CA THR A 539 -4.40 9.52 -27.84
C THR A 539 -5.55 9.70 -28.83
N HIS A 540 -5.83 10.96 -29.17
CA HIS A 540 -6.81 11.32 -30.20
C HIS A 540 -6.43 10.87 -31.60
#